data_AF-A0A537F6S9-F1
#
_entry.id   AF-A0A537F6S9-F1
#
_cell.length_a   1.000
_cell.length_b   1.000
_cell.length_c   1.000
_cell.angle_alpha   90.00
_cell.angle_beta   90.00
_cell.angle_gamma   90.00
#
_symmetry.space_group_name_H-M   'P 1'
#
loop_
_entity.id
_entity.type
_entity.pdbx_description
1 polymer ?
#
loop_
_entity_poly.entity_id
_entity_poly.type
_entity_poly.pdbx_seq_one_letter_code
_entity_poly.pdbx_strand_id
1 'polypeptide(L)'
;MWRPEDTRVAKYTFTAKGSDTVPMLAAFVRHRAKHYSGEGQAAKQSLWPPELRMSEAGRVTLLIFLSLQVVAFHVSATGHIDPGAPHPSSKPVITQAQRDGQQTGPNMQSRSMPTRSKHGTTLSVHDVGVVEEAIPKTANVGDTVMVNSTVVNYGTGTEHAIVQLIVNGTLTELDSIVTIGSHSAVVSTIHWNTTDYSHGTYGLVVKVLPVQGEQILTNNILPPVFMTLNPRPASTPSSPVAPVNRFSREMLLAIVIIETLVLSLFVVGRRLTANSFLSRLRRLTGCSI
;
A
#
# COMPACT_ATOMS: atom_id res chain seq x y z
N MET A 1 25.91 31.53 9.25
CA MET A 1 26.79 30.64 8.46
C MET A 1 26.76 29.28 9.12
N TRP A 2 25.94 28.37 8.58
CA TRP A 2 25.73 27.02 9.10
C TRP A 2 25.85 26.08 7.91
N ARG A 3 26.80 25.13 7.97
CA ARG A 3 26.90 24.01 7.02
C ARG A 3 26.41 22.74 7.72
N PRO A 4 25.55 21.94 7.08
CA PRO A 4 25.40 20.53 7.42
C PRO A 4 25.98 19.67 6.29
N GLU A 5 27.01 18.90 6.61
CA GLU A 5 27.46 17.76 5.81
C GLU A 5 26.72 16.49 6.24
N ASP A 6 26.45 15.64 5.24
CA ASP A 6 26.23 14.19 5.28
C ASP A 6 25.20 13.58 6.26
N THR A 7 23.95 13.48 5.80
CA THR A 7 23.02 12.44 6.26
C THR A 7 22.90 11.35 5.18
N ARG A 8 23.61 10.22 5.36
CA ARG A 8 23.40 9.03 4.53
C ARG A 8 22.19 8.25 5.04
N VAL A 9 21.17 8.08 4.20
CA VAL A 9 20.03 7.21 4.48
C VAL A 9 20.34 5.82 3.90
N ALA A 10 20.38 4.81 4.76
CA ALA A 10 20.45 3.41 4.36
C ALA A 10 19.02 2.87 4.11
N LYS A 11 18.82 2.24 2.95
CA LYS A 11 17.59 1.54 2.59
C LYS A 11 17.76 0.05 2.91
N TYR A 12 16.91 -0.50 3.76
CA TYR A 12 16.90 -1.93 4.07
C TYR A 12 15.66 -2.59 3.48
N THR A 13 15.88 -3.63 2.68
CA THR A 13 14.83 -4.49 2.14
C THR A 13 15.00 -5.87 2.78
N PHE A 14 13.96 -6.36 3.45
CA PHE A 14 13.98 -7.71 4.03
C PHE A 14 13.07 -8.63 3.23
N THR A 15 13.64 -9.72 2.73
CA THR A 15 12.90 -10.81 2.09
C THR A 15 13.06 -12.05 2.95
N ALA A 16 12.01 -12.45 3.66
CA ALA A 16 12.00 -13.67 4.47
C ALA A 16 10.98 -14.66 3.89
N LYS A 17 11.40 -15.92 3.71
CA LYS A 17 10.52 -17.04 3.34
C LYS A 17 10.41 -17.98 4.54
N GLY A 18 9.17 -18.31 4.94
CA GLY A 18 8.88 -19.27 6.01
C GLY A 18 8.56 -18.63 7.36
N SER A 19 8.55 -19.46 8.42
CA SER A 19 8.07 -19.15 9.78
C SER A 19 8.90 -18.12 10.56
N ASP A 20 9.95 -17.55 9.97
CA ASP A 20 10.89 -16.63 10.63
C ASP A 20 10.47 -15.16 10.54
N THR A 21 9.33 -14.86 9.91
CA THR A 21 8.76 -13.50 9.81
C THR A 21 8.31 -12.95 11.17
N VAL A 22 7.82 -13.82 12.06
CA VAL A 22 7.25 -13.40 13.36
C VAL A 22 8.32 -13.03 14.40
N PRO A 23 9.43 -13.78 14.57
CA PRO A 23 10.53 -13.36 15.44
C PRO A 23 11.23 -12.08 14.95
N MET A 24 11.37 -11.90 13.63
CA MET A 24 12.00 -10.70 13.05
C MET A 24 11.17 -9.43 13.29
N LEU A 25 9.85 -9.49 13.10
CA LEU A 25 8.97 -8.35 13.34
C LEU A 25 8.91 -7.99 14.84
N ALA A 26 8.89 -9.00 15.72
CA ALA A 26 8.94 -8.79 17.17
C ALA A 26 10.29 -8.25 17.67
N ALA A 27 11.40 -8.55 16.99
CA ALA A 27 12.71 -7.96 17.29
C ALA A 27 12.79 -6.49 16.80
N PHE A 28 12.23 -6.19 15.62
CA PHE A 28 12.18 -4.84 15.06
C PHE A 28 11.34 -3.88 15.91
N VAL A 29 10.15 -4.31 16.37
CA VAL A 29 9.29 -3.53 17.27
C VAL A 29 9.98 -3.26 18.61
N ARG A 30 10.71 -4.25 19.17
CA ARG A 30 11.49 -4.08 20.41
C ARG A 30 12.68 -3.12 20.25
N HIS A 31 13.33 -3.08 19.09
CA HIS A 31 14.42 -2.14 18.82
C HIS A 31 13.91 -0.69 18.72
N ARG A 32 12.75 -0.45 18.11
CA ARG A 32 12.15 0.90 17.99
C ARG A 32 11.62 1.43 19.32
N ALA A 33 11.03 0.58 20.17
CA ALA A 33 10.52 0.98 21.48
C ALA A 33 11.61 1.52 22.41
N LYS A 34 12.86 1.05 22.29
CA LYS A 34 14.00 1.55 23.07
C LYS A 34 14.48 2.94 22.64
N HIS A 35 14.20 3.37 21.41
CA HIS A 35 14.57 4.71 20.92
C HIS A 35 13.57 5.81 21.29
N TYR A 36 12.40 5.47 21.84
CA TYR A 36 11.40 6.44 22.30
C TYR A 36 11.39 6.66 23.82
N SER A 37 12.28 5.98 24.56
CA SER A 37 12.41 6.15 26.00
C SER A 37 13.62 7.04 26.33
N GLY A 38 13.51 8.33 26.04
CA GLY A 38 14.42 9.36 26.53
C GLY A 38 13.67 10.65 26.83
N GLU A 39 13.60 11.00 28.13
CA GLU A 39 13.15 12.29 28.74
C GLU A 39 11.64 12.62 28.60
N GLY A 40 10.82 12.91 29.62
CA GLY A 40 10.91 13.09 31.07
C GLY A 40 9.47 13.33 31.64
N GLN A 41 9.25 12.95 32.89
CA GLN A 41 8.03 12.92 33.76
C GLN A 41 7.02 14.11 33.65
N ALA A 42 5.73 14.07 34.04
CA ALA A 42 4.83 13.11 34.71
C ALA A 42 3.35 13.58 34.59
N ALA A 43 2.41 12.65 34.40
CA ALA A 43 1.04 12.72 34.96
C ALA A 43 0.40 11.32 34.94
N LYS A 44 0.01 10.83 36.12
CA LYS A 44 -0.68 9.54 36.31
C LYS A 44 -2.16 9.69 35.94
N GLN A 45 -2.65 8.87 35.02
CA GLN A 45 -3.97 8.23 35.11
C GLN A 45 -3.94 6.91 34.33
N SER A 46 -4.35 5.84 35.00
CA SER A 46 -4.21 4.46 34.56
C SER A 46 -5.28 4.08 33.54
N LEU A 47 -4.83 3.61 32.37
CA LEU A 47 -5.59 2.67 31.56
C LEU A 47 -4.60 1.62 31.05
N TRP A 48 -4.72 0.40 31.57
CA TRP A 48 -3.90 -0.74 31.19
C TRP A 48 -4.04 -1.01 29.66
N PRO A 49 -2.96 -1.42 28.96
CA PRO A 49 -3.08 -1.89 27.58
C PRO A 49 -3.70 -3.30 27.53
N PRO A 50 -4.25 -3.74 26.37
CA PRO A 50 -4.77 -5.09 26.21
C PRO A 50 -3.65 -6.12 26.43
N GLU A 51 -3.87 -7.04 27.36
CA GLU A 51 -2.95 -8.14 27.66
C GLU A 51 -3.07 -9.21 26.57
N LEU A 52 -2.17 -9.18 25.59
CA LEU A 52 -1.99 -10.26 24.62
C LEU A 52 -1.32 -11.44 25.33
N ARG A 53 -2.12 -12.41 25.80
CA ARG A 53 -1.61 -13.71 26.25
C ARG A 53 -1.50 -14.68 25.09
N MET A 54 -0.27 -15.02 24.72
CA MET A 54 0.02 -16.14 23.83
C MET A 54 -0.05 -17.44 24.63
N SER A 55 -0.99 -18.33 24.28
CA SER A 55 -0.92 -19.75 24.65
C SER A 55 -0.19 -20.53 23.56
N GLU A 56 0.60 -21.52 23.96
CA GLU A 56 1.62 -22.30 23.23
C GLU A 56 1.22 -23.06 21.95
N ALA A 57 0.12 -22.73 21.29
CA ALA A 57 -0.25 -23.30 20.01
C ALA A 57 -0.94 -22.26 19.13
N GLY A 58 -0.17 -21.48 18.38
CA GLY A 58 -0.55 -20.80 17.13
C GLY A 58 -1.97 -20.24 16.99
N ARG A 59 -2.57 -19.70 18.05
CA ARG A 59 -3.95 -19.19 18.08
C ARG A 59 -3.95 -17.76 18.59
N VAL A 60 -4.50 -16.85 17.80
CA VAL A 60 -4.74 -15.47 18.19
C VAL A 60 -6.25 -15.31 18.37
N THR A 61 -6.67 -14.96 19.57
CA THR A 61 -8.09 -14.68 19.90
C THR A 61 -8.27 -13.18 20.05
N LEU A 62 -9.15 -12.60 19.24
CA LEU A 62 -9.56 -11.20 19.34
C LEU A 62 -10.91 -11.13 20.03
N LEU A 63 -10.96 -10.49 21.20
CA LEU A 63 -12.20 -10.24 21.94
C LEU A 63 -12.66 -8.81 21.67
N ILE A 64 -13.84 -8.65 21.07
CA ILE A 64 -14.51 -7.36 20.91
C ILE A 64 -15.74 -7.36 21.79
N PHE A 65 -15.79 -6.44 22.77
CA PHE A 65 -16.93 -6.29 23.66
C PHE A 65 -17.99 -5.40 23.02
N LEU A 66 -18.96 -6.03 22.37
CA LEU A 66 -20.24 -5.41 22.05
C LEU A 66 -21.25 -5.91 23.08
N SER A 67 -21.89 -4.96 23.77
CA SER A 67 -22.92 -5.12 24.81
C SER A 67 -23.43 -6.55 25.01
N LEU A 68 -22.90 -7.19 26.06
CA LEU A 68 -23.37 -8.41 26.72
C LEU A 68 -23.48 -9.73 25.92
N GLN A 69 -22.86 -9.88 24.75
CA GLN A 69 -22.58 -11.21 24.21
C GLN A 69 -21.14 -11.37 23.73
N VAL A 70 -20.47 -12.38 24.28
CA VAL A 70 -19.16 -12.82 23.80
C VAL A 70 -19.38 -13.66 22.55
N VAL A 71 -19.18 -13.07 21.38
CA VAL A 71 -19.10 -13.81 20.11
C VAL A 71 -17.64 -14.14 19.85
N ALA A 72 -17.29 -15.41 19.97
CA ALA A 72 -15.96 -15.92 19.65
C ALA A 72 -15.89 -16.28 18.16
N PHE A 73 -14.99 -15.64 17.42
CA PHE A 73 -14.70 -16.01 16.03
C PHE A 73 -13.46 -16.91 15.99
N HIS A 74 -13.58 -18.05 15.31
CA HIS A 74 -12.48 -18.97 15.06
C HIS A 74 -12.04 -18.87 13.60
N VAL A 75 -10.82 -18.40 13.38
CA VAL A 75 -10.18 -18.43 12.06
C VAL A 75 -9.13 -19.54 12.10
N SER A 76 -9.28 -20.54 11.25
CA SER A 76 -8.30 -21.60 11.05
C SER A 76 -7.68 -21.44 9.68
N ALA A 77 -6.36 -21.25 9.63
CA ALA A 77 -5.58 -21.25 8.40
C ALA A 77 -4.86 -22.60 8.28
N THR A 78 -5.30 -23.45 7.34
CA THR A 78 -4.63 -24.70 7.01
C THR A 78 -3.72 -24.47 5.80
N GLY A 79 -2.42 -24.34 6.04
CA GLY A 79 -1.41 -24.37 4.99
C GLY A 79 -1.02 -25.81 4.69
N HIS A 80 -1.41 -26.32 3.52
CA HIS A 80 -0.95 -27.62 3.01
C HIS A 80 0.39 -27.39 2.28
N ILE A 81 1.47 -27.93 2.84
CA ILE A 81 2.79 -27.92 2.19
C ILE A 81 2.94 -29.26 1.48
N ASP A 82 3.06 -29.20 0.16
CA ASP A 82 3.30 -30.35 -0.72
C ASP A 82 4.82 -30.56 -0.86
N PRO A 83 5.41 -31.64 -0.32
CA PRO A 83 6.85 -31.85 -0.34
C PRO A 83 7.22 -32.72 -1.54
N GLY A 84 7.33 -32.13 -2.74
CA GLY A 84 7.71 -32.94 -3.90
C GLY A 84 7.78 -32.23 -5.24
N ALA A 85 8.68 -31.27 -5.42
CA ALA A 85 9.08 -30.83 -6.75
C ALA A 85 10.61 -30.61 -6.82
N PRO A 86 11.35 -31.32 -7.69
CA PRO A 86 12.79 -31.15 -7.83
C PRO A 86 13.13 -29.90 -8.65
N HIS A 87 14.12 -29.15 -8.17
CA HIS A 87 14.73 -28.00 -8.84
C HIS A 87 15.54 -28.41 -10.07
N PRO A 88 15.39 -27.74 -11.24
CA PRO A 88 16.38 -27.81 -12.30
C PRO A 88 17.47 -26.76 -12.08
N SER A 89 18.69 -27.23 -11.81
CA SER A 89 19.94 -26.48 -11.89
C SER A 89 20.46 -26.54 -13.33
N SER A 90 20.51 -25.42 -14.04
CA SER A 90 21.25 -25.29 -15.30
C SER A 90 22.42 -24.31 -15.12
N LYS A 91 23.64 -24.84 -15.18
CA LYS A 91 24.86 -24.09 -15.49
C LYS A 91 24.97 -23.96 -17.02
N PRO A 92 25.50 -22.85 -17.56
CA PRO A 92 25.81 -22.78 -18.98
C PRO A 92 27.15 -23.48 -19.26
N VAL A 93 27.12 -24.46 -20.15
CA VAL A 93 28.30 -25.12 -20.74
C VAL A 93 28.71 -24.33 -21.97
N ILE A 94 29.96 -23.83 -21.98
CA ILE A 94 30.62 -23.29 -23.17
C ILE A 94 31.20 -24.47 -23.94
N THR A 95 30.73 -24.69 -25.17
CA THR A 95 31.35 -25.62 -26.11
C THR A 95 31.83 -24.84 -27.33
N GLN A 96 33.13 -24.57 -27.38
CA GLN A 96 33.83 -24.29 -28.63
C GLN A 96 34.08 -25.61 -29.36
N ALA A 97 33.67 -25.68 -30.63
CA ALA A 97 34.15 -26.69 -31.56
C ALA A 97 34.48 -26.00 -32.89
N GLN A 98 35.78 -25.88 -33.13
CA GLN A 98 36.39 -25.61 -34.42
C GLN A 98 36.77 -26.95 -35.04
N ARG A 99 36.28 -27.26 -36.23
CA ARG A 99 37.01 -28.14 -37.17
C ARG A 99 36.51 -28.01 -38.60
N ASP A 100 37.52 -27.93 -39.46
CA ASP A 100 37.50 -27.83 -40.91
C ASP A 100 36.76 -28.98 -41.62
N GLY A 101 36.28 -28.66 -42.82
CA GLY A 101 35.68 -29.62 -43.76
C GLY A 101 35.43 -28.99 -45.13
N GLN A 102 36.47 -28.99 -45.94
CA GLN A 102 36.56 -28.57 -47.33
C GLN A 102 35.75 -29.51 -48.25
N GLN A 103 34.83 -29.01 -49.09
CA GLN A 103 34.59 -29.62 -50.41
C GLN A 103 33.83 -28.75 -51.42
N THR A 104 34.29 -28.91 -52.65
CA THR A 104 34.08 -28.19 -53.90
C THR A 104 32.77 -28.54 -54.62
N GLY A 105 32.19 -27.55 -55.31
CA GLY A 105 31.25 -27.76 -56.43
C GLY A 105 30.87 -26.45 -57.12
N PRO A 106 31.00 -26.30 -58.45
CA PRO A 106 30.60 -25.10 -59.16
C PRO A 106 29.10 -25.20 -59.50
N ASN A 107 28.25 -24.65 -58.65
CA ASN A 107 26.83 -24.53 -58.95
C ASN A 107 26.53 -23.13 -59.48
N MET A 108 26.16 -23.05 -60.76
CA MET A 108 25.63 -21.84 -61.39
C MET A 108 24.32 -21.45 -60.72
N GLN A 109 24.37 -20.57 -59.75
CA GLN A 109 23.20 -19.92 -59.18
C GLN A 109 23.19 -18.45 -59.57
N SER A 110 22.12 -18.12 -60.30
CA SER A 110 21.54 -16.80 -60.51
C SER A 110 22.00 -15.77 -59.46
N ARG A 111 22.69 -14.72 -59.92
CA ARG A 111 22.99 -13.52 -59.13
C ARG A 111 21.66 -12.86 -58.72
N SER A 112 21.08 -13.32 -57.63
CA SER A 112 20.19 -12.50 -56.84
C SER A 112 21.05 -11.36 -56.28
N MET A 113 20.81 -10.17 -56.81
CA MET A 113 21.34 -8.92 -56.28
C MET A 113 21.12 -8.93 -54.76
N PRO A 114 22.16 -8.69 -53.94
CA PRO A 114 21.93 -8.41 -52.54
C PRO A 114 21.15 -7.10 -52.51
N THR A 115 19.83 -7.19 -52.34
CA THR A 115 19.01 -6.05 -51.95
C THR A 115 19.54 -5.66 -50.58
N ARG A 116 20.46 -4.68 -50.61
CA ARG A 116 20.96 -3.97 -49.45
C ARG A 116 19.74 -3.37 -48.78
N SER A 117 19.18 -4.13 -47.86
CA SER A 117 18.14 -3.71 -46.95
C SER A 117 18.73 -2.53 -46.17
N LYS A 118 18.50 -1.32 -46.69
CA LYS A 118 18.63 -0.07 -45.95
C LYS A 118 17.49 -0.06 -44.94
N HIS A 119 17.51 -0.98 -43.98
CA HIS A 119 16.85 -0.75 -42.71
C HIS A 119 17.68 0.33 -42.03
N GLY A 120 17.37 1.58 -42.37
CA GLY A 120 17.78 2.70 -41.55
C GLY A 120 17.11 2.49 -40.21
N THR A 121 17.85 1.96 -39.24
CA THR A 121 17.43 1.96 -37.85
C THR A 121 17.20 3.43 -37.49
N THR A 122 15.93 3.83 -37.43
CA THR A 122 15.56 5.15 -36.94
C THR A 122 16.00 5.19 -35.49
N LEU A 123 17.03 5.98 -35.20
CA LEU A 123 17.56 6.15 -33.85
C LEU A 123 16.41 6.66 -32.96
N SER A 124 15.99 5.85 -31.97
CA SER A 124 15.01 6.29 -30.99
C SER A 124 15.70 7.25 -30.03
N VAL A 125 15.22 8.50 -29.99
CA VAL A 125 15.67 9.51 -29.04
C VAL A 125 14.68 9.55 -27.88
N HIS A 126 15.19 9.51 -26.66
CA HIS A 126 14.43 9.57 -25.41
C HIS A 126 14.85 10.83 -24.64
N ASP A 127 13.89 11.67 -24.25
CA ASP A 127 14.10 12.91 -23.50
C ASP A 127 12.77 13.37 -22.89
N VAL A 128 12.67 13.36 -21.56
CA VAL A 128 11.51 13.85 -20.80
C VAL A 128 11.94 14.94 -19.83
N GLY A 129 11.20 16.03 -19.79
CA GLY A 129 11.51 17.17 -18.92
C GLY A 129 10.29 17.72 -18.20
N VAL A 130 10.53 18.45 -17.12
CA VAL A 130 9.52 19.28 -16.45
C VAL A 130 9.74 20.71 -16.90
N VAL A 131 8.71 21.36 -17.45
CA VAL A 131 8.83 22.73 -17.99
C VAL A 131 8.09 23.77 -17.17
N GLU A 132 7.10 23.34 -16.39
CA GLU A 132 6.28 24.23 -15.57
C GLU A 132 5.74 23.50 -14.34
N GLU A 133 5.60 24.24 -13.24
CA GLU A 133 4.95 23.80 -12.01
C GLU A 133 3.92 24.85 -11.57
N ALA A 134 2.73 24.37 -11.20
CA ALA A 134 1.68 25.17 -10.59
C ALA A 134 1.44 24.66 -9.16
N ILE A 135 2.10 25.34 -8.22
CA ILE A 135 2.09 25.04 -6.79
C ILE A 135 1.44 26.22 -6.04
N PRO A 136 0.42 26.00 -5.18
CA PRO A 136 -0.16 27.04 -4.36
C PRO A 136 0.90 27.67 -3.43
N LYS A 137 0.89 29.00 -3.30
CA LYS A 137 1.83 29.70 -2.39
C LYS A 137 1.54 29.42 -0.91
N THR A 138 0.29 29.09 -0.59
CA THR A 138 -0.17 28.87 0.79
C THR A 138 -1.23 27.77 0.85
N ALA A 139 -1.23 26.99 1.93
CA ALA A 139 -2.35 26.13 2.34
C ALA A 139 -2.39 26.05 3.88
N ASN A 140 -3.39 25.38 4.46
CA ASN A 140 -3.42 25.12 5.89
C ASN A 140 -3.00 23.68 6.18
N VAL A 141 -2.42 23.45 7.35
CA VAL A 141 -2.16 22.09 7.84
C VAL A 141 -3.47 21.29 7.88
N GLY A 142 -3.44 20.11 7.26
CA GLY A 142 -4.60 19.23 7.10
C GLY A 142 -5.33 19.37 5.76
N ASP A 143 -4.94 20.34 4.92
CA ASP A 143 -5.43 20.44 3.55
C ASP A 143 -4.72 19.40 2.65
N THR A 144 -5.39 19.00 1.56
CA THR A 144 -4.76 18.28 0.45
C THR A 144 -4.34 19.30 -0.61
N VAL A 145 -3.03 19.51 -0.74
CA VAL A 145 -2.45 20.42 -1.72
C VAL A 145 -2.35 19.73 -3.07
N MET A 146 -2.87 20.38 -4.11
CA MET A 146 -2.74 19.90 -5.48
C MET A 146 -1.51 20.55 -6.13
N VAL A 147 -0.53 19.71 -6.47
CA VAL A 147 0.70 20.11 -7.17
C VAL A 147 0.58 19.66 -8.62
N ASN A 148 0.48 20.62 -9.54
CA ASN A 148 0.43 20.33 -10.97
C ASN A 148 1.80 20.60 -11.60
N SER A 149 2.21 19.77 -12.54
CA SER A 149 3.41 20.01 -13.35
C SER A 149 3.17 19.64 -14.82
N THR A 150 3.75 20.43 -15.72
CA THR A 150 3.75 20.14 -17.16
C THR A 150 5.01 19.34 -17.47
N VAL A 151 4.81 18.08 -17.88
CA VAL A 151 5.88 17.18 -18.32
C VAL A 151 5.84 17.08 -19.84
N VAL A 152 7.01 17.27 -20.46
CA VAL A 152 7.18 17.28 -21.91
C VAL A 152 8.05 16.10 -22.30
N ASN A 153 7.72 15.45 -23.41
CA ASN A 153 8.56 14.46 -24.07
C ASN A 153 9.13 15.08 -25.35
N TYR A 154 10.44 15.33 -25.38
CA TYR A 154 11.18 15.83 -26.54
C TYR A 154 11.69 14.68 -27.44
N GLY A 155 11.51 13.43 -27.01
CA GLY A 155 11.90 12.24 -27.74
C GLY A 155 10.99 11.87 -28.90
N THR A 156 11.43 10.88 -29.67
CA THR A 156 10.72 10.38 -30.85
C THR A 156 9.69 9.30 -30.52
N GLY A 157 9.80 8.65 -29.35
CA GLY A 157 8.91 7.59 -28.89
C GLY A 157 7.84 8.09 -27.92
N THR A 158 6.83 7.26 -27.65
CA THR A 158 5.91 7.47 -26.52
C THR A 158 6.58 7.00 -25.24
N GLU A 159 6.51 7.80 -24.18
CA GLU A 159 7.16 7.52 -22.90
C GLU A 159 6.16 7.31 -21.77
N HIS A 160 6.56 6.47 -20.80
CA HIS A 160 5.85 6.29 -19.54
C HIS A 160 6.76 6.79 -18.41
N ALA A 161 6.47 7.99 -17.91
CA ALA A 161 7.32 8.69 -16.97
C ALA A 161 6.71 8.70 -15.57
N ILE A 162 7.56 8.56 -14.56
CA ILE A 162 7.18 8.70 -13.15
C ILE A 162 7.55 10.12 -12.70
N VAL A 163 6.57 10.86 -12.19
CA VAL A 163 6.75 12.20 -11.65
C VAL A 163 6.65 12.13 -10.14
N GLN A 164 7.65 12.68 -9.44
CA GLN A 164 7.79 12.63 -7.99
C GLN A 164 7.74 14.03 -7.39
N LEU A 165 7.18 14.13 -6.19
CA LEU A 165 7.28 15.33 -5.36
C LEU A 165 8.36 15.14 -4.29
N ILE A 166 9.26 16.11 -4.16
CA ILE A 166 10.27 16.17 -3.10
C ILE A 166 9.93 17.36 -2.20
N VAL A 167 9.82 17.11 -0.88
CA VAL A 167 9.44 18.11 0.12
C VAL A 167 10.62 18.33 1.05
N ASN A 168 11.16 19.55 1.12
CA ASN A 168 12.35 19.90 1.91
C ASN A 168 13.54 18.96 1.66
N GLY A 169 13.74 18.53 0.41
CA GLY A 169 14.80 17.60 0.03
C GLY A 169 14.55 16.13 0.41
N THR A 170 13.43 15.83 1.09
CA THR A 170 13.03 14.44 1.40
C THR A 170 12.13 13.92 0.30
N LEU A 171 12.48 12.76 -0.26
CA LEU A 171 11.64 12.08 -1.24
C LEU A 171 10.33 11.66 -0.57
N THR A 172 9.20 12.08 -1.13
CA THR A 172 7.90 11.62 -0.66
C THR A 172 7.52 10.31 -1.35
N GLU A 173 6.58 9.56 -0.78
CA GLU A 173 5.97 8.40 -1.46
C GLU A 173 4.90 8.83 -2.48
N LEU A 174 4.89 10.11 -2.87
CA LEU A 174 3.91 10.71 -3.76
C LEU A 174 4.46 10.73 -5.18
N ASP A 175 4.01 9.76 -5.96
CA ASP A 175 4.37 9.60 -7.36
C ASP A 175 3.12 9.61 -8.24
N SER A 176 3.25 10.08 -9.47
CA SER A 176 2.25 9.90 -10.53
C SER A 176 2.90 9.31 -11.77
N ILE A 177 2.18 8.46 -12.49
CA ILE A 177 2.63 7.87 -13.74
C ILE A 177 1.87 8.53 -14.88
N VAL A 178 2.59 9.07 -15.85
CA VAL A 178 2.01 9.72 -17.02
C VAL A 178 2.51 9.07 -18.30
N THR A 179 1.62 8.99 -19.30
CA THR A 179 1.96 8.55 -20.66
C THR A 179 2.03 9.79 -21.56
N ILE A 180 3.16 10.00 -22.21
CA ILE A 180 3.44 11.21 -22.99
C ILE A 180 3.83 10.80 -24.41
N GLY A 181 3.04 11.22 -25.39
CA GLY A 181 3.37 10.98 -26.80
C GLY A 181 4.66 11.69 -27.21
N SER A 182 5.24 11.22 -28.30
CA SER A 182 6.37 11.87 -28.98
C SER A 182 6.11 13.37 -29.21
N HIS A 183 7.06 14.23 -28.86
CA HIS A 183 6.99 15.68 -29.04
C HIS A 183 5.71 16.32 -28.43
N SER A 184 5.22 15.79 -27.31
CA SER A 184 3.99 16.25 -26.67
C SER A 184 4.19 16.56 -25.19
N ALA A 185 3.17 17.16 -24.57
CA ALA A 185 3.16 17.53 -23.17
C ALA A 185 1.90 17.00 -22.47
N VAL A 186 2.01 16.73 -21.18
CA VAL A 186 0.89 16.33 -20.32
C VAL A 186 1.02 17.00 -18.95
N VAL A 187 -0.11 17.27 -18.31
CA VAL A 187 -0.14 17.74 -16.93
C VAL A 187 -0.18 16.52 -16.00
N SER A 188 0.80 16.43 -15.11
CA SER A 188 0.81 15.53 -13.96
C SER A 188 0.22 16.25 -12.75
N THR A 189 -0.57 15.54 -11.94
CA THR A 189 -1.16 16.06 -10.70
C THR A 189 -0.81 15.14 -9.53
N ILE A 190 -0.13 15.70 -8.54
CA ILE A 190 0.21 15.03 -7.28
C ILE A 190 -0.61 15.67 -6.15
N HIS A 191 -1.22 14.81 -5.32
CA HIS A 191 -2.00 15.24 -4.16
C HIS A 191 -1.17 15.07 -2.89
N TRP A 192 -0.73 16.17 -2.30
CA TRP A 192 0.04 16.17 -1.06
C TRP A 192 -0.86 16.40 0.15
N ASN A 193 -1.06 15.35 0.94
CA ASN A 193 -1.79 15.45 2.21
C ASN A 193 -0.87 16.04 3.29
N THR A 194 -1.26 17.19 3.84
CA THR A 194 -0.47 17.95 4.82
C THR A 194 -0.85 17.66 6.29
N THR A 195 -1.68 16.64 6.54
CA THR A 195 -2.19 16.32 7.90
C THR A 195 -1.07 16.06 8.91
N ASP A 196 -0.01 15.38 8.49
CA ASP A 196 1.12 15.00 9.37
C ASP A 196 2.28 16.02 9.32
N TYR A 197 2.07 17.16 8.66
CA TYR A 197 3.08 18.21 8.53
C TYR A 197 2.83 19.34 9.53
N SER A 198 3.91 19.95 10.02
CA SER A 198 3.81 21.15 10.85
C SER A 198 3.58 22.39 9.99
N HIS A 199 3.11 23.48 10.60
CA HIS A 199 3.07 24.77 9.91
C HIS A 199 4.49 25.28 9.65
N GLY A 200 4.71 26.02 8.56
CA GLY A 200 6.04 26.53 8.17
C GLY A 200 6.21 26.67 6.66
N THR A 201 7.41 27.04 6.23
CA THR A 201 7.77 27.14 4.80
C THR A 201 8.41 25.85 4.32
N TYR A 202 7.92 25.34 3.19
CA TYR A 202 8.35 24.10 2.55
C TYR A 202 8.90 24.40 1.16
N GLY A 203 10.10 23.90 0.87
CA GLY A 203 10.65 23.86 -0.48
C GLY A 203 10.13 22.62 -1.20
N LEU A 204 9.36 22.84 -2.26
CA LEU A 204 8.78 21.80 -3.10
C LEU A 204 9.55 21.73 -4.41
N VAL A 205 9.84 20.51 -4.86
CA VAL A 205 10.52 20.25 -6.13
C VAL A 205 9.76 19.14 -6.84
N VAL A 206 9.35 19.35 -8.09
CA VAL A 206 8.84 18.28 -8.93
C VAL A 206 9.98 17.75 -9.80
N LYS A 207 10.06 16.42 -9.86
CA LYS A 207 11.09 15.72 -10.63
C LYS A 207 10.43 14.63 -11.47
N VAL A 208 10.77 14.58 -12.76
CA VAL A 208 10.46 13.41 -13.59
C VAL A 208 11.64 12.44 -13.53
N LEU A 209 11.40 11.16 -13.31
CA LEU A 209 12.46 10.16 -13.35
C LEU A 209 12.93 9.94 -14.78
N PRO A 210 14.25 9.76 -15.01
CA PRO A 210 14.75 9.48 -16.35
C PRO A 210 14.15 8.20 -16.93
N VAL A 211 13.78 8.24 -18.21
CA VAL A 211 13.33 7.05 -18.95
C VAL A 211 14.54 6.29 -19.50
N GLN A 212 14.33 5.01 -19.86
CA GLN A 212 15.43 4.19 -20.36
C GLN A 212 15.98 4.73 -21.68
N GLY A 213 17.27 5.01 -21.72
CA GLY A 213 17.96 5.49 -22.93
C GLY A 213 18.07 7.02 -23.03
N GLU A 214 17.44 7.75 -22.12
CA GLU A 214 17.56 9.21 -22.01
C GLU A 214 18.98 9.64 -21.64
N GLN A 215 19.49 10.67 -22.32
CA GLN A 215 20.86 11.18 -22.14
C GLN A 215 20.90 12.59 -21.53
N ILE A 216 19.84 13.37 -21.73
CA ILE A 216 19.71 14.74 -21.22
C ILE A 216 18.92 14.65 -19.93
N LEU A 217 19.56 14.90 -18.78
CA LEU A 217 18.95 14.73 -17.45
C LEU A 217 18.71 16.06 -16.72
N THR A 218 19.18 17.16 -17.31
CA THR A 218 19.23 18.47 -16.66
C THR A 218 17.88 19.19 -16.66
N ASN A 219 16.96 18.79 -17.52
CA ASN A 219 15.58 19.29 -17.65
C ASN A 219 14.57 18.45 -16.84
N ASN A 220 15.01 17.38 -16.17
CA ASN A 220 14.12 16.48 -15.44
C ASN A 220 13.71 17.03 -14.05
N ILE A 221 14.21 18.21 -13.67
CA ILE A 221 14.00 18.83 -12.37
C ILE A 221 13.98 20.36 -12.52
N LEU A 222 13.03 21.01 -11.87
CA LEU A 222 13.00 22.46 -11.76
C LEU A 222 13.55 22.94 -10.41
N PRO A 223 13.96 24.22 -10.31
CA PRO A 223 14.35 24.81 -9.03
C PRO A 223 13.21 24.76 -7.99
N PRO A 224 13.53 24.70 -6.68
CA PRO A 224 12.51 24.63 -5.65
C PRO A 224 11.54 25.82 -5.64
N VAL A 225 10.26 25.53 -5.50
CA VAL A 225 9.20 26.51 -5.21
C VAL A 225 8.88 26.49 -3.73
N PHE A 226 8.79 27.67 -3.10
CA PHE A 226 8.50 27.77 -1.67
C PHE A 226 7.00 27.99 -1.42
N MET A 227 6.44 27.14 -0.57
CA MET A 227 5.04 27.18 -0.14
C MET A 227 4.98 27.34 1.38
N THR A 228 4.00 28.07 1.89
CA THR A 228 3.76 28.21 3.34
C THR A 228 2.54 27.40 3.79
N LEU A 229 2.74 26.49 4.74
CA LEU A 229 1.65 25.85 5.48
C LEU A 229 1.29 26.69 6.70
N ASN A 230 0.09 27.23 6.71
CA ASN A 230 -0.48 27.96 7.82
C ASN A 230 -1.01 26.99 8.89
N PRO A 231 -1.08 27.42 10.17
CA PRO A 231 -1.77 26.65 11.19
C PRO A 231 -3.20 26.32 10.75
N ARG A 232 -3.67 25.12 11.08
CA ARG A 232 -5.06 24.76 10.83
C ARG A 232 -5.96 25.80 11.50
N PRO A 233 -6.92 26.42 10.77
CA PRO A 233 -7.86 27.33 11.41
C PRO A 233 -8.52 26.56 12.56
N ALA A 234 -8.51 27.15 13.76
CA ALA A 234 -9.19 26.57 14.89
C ALA A 234 -10.61 26.24 14.43
N SER A 235 -11.01 24.97 14.51
CA SER A 235 -12.38 24.59 14.21
C SER A 235 -13.24 25.45 15.12
N THR A 236 -13.89 26.48 14.56
CA THR A 236 -14.88 27.26 15.30
C THR A 236 -15.78 26.21 15.93
N PRO A 237 -15.88 26.16 17.27
CA PRO A 237 -16.72 25.17 17.91
C PRO A 237 -18.06 25.27 17.21
N SER A 238 -18.44 24.19 16.53
CA SER A 238 -19.71 24.15 15.83
C SER A 238 -20.75 24.62 16.84
N SER A 239 -21.54 25.63 16.46
CA SER A 239 -22.63 26.14 17.30
C SER A 239 -23.24 24.98 18.07
N PRO A 240 -23.40 25.11 19.41
CA PRO A 240 -23.68 24.00 20.30
C PRO A 240 -24.69 23.11 19.61
N VAL A 241 -24.23 21.91 19.22
CA VAL A 241 -25.05 20.94 18.50
C VAL A 241 -26.32 20.83 19.33
N ALA A 242 -27.41 21.43 18.83
CA ALA A 242 -28.69 21.33 19.51
C ALA A 242 -28.88 19.83 19.73
N PRO A 243 -29.08 19.37 20.97
CA PRO A 243 -29.05 17.95 21.27
C PRO A 243 -29.96 17.25 20.28
N VAL A 244 -29.36 16.47 19.38
CA VAL A 244 -30.07 15.68 18.39
C VAL A 244 -30.67 14.52 19.17
N ASN A 245 -31.68 14.82 19.98
CA ASN A 245 -32.51 13.85 20.67
C ASN A 245 -33.51 13.27 19.65
N ARG A 246 -32.99 12.81 18.49
CA ARG A 246 -33.79 12.24 17.39
C ARG A 246 -33.96 10.73 17.50
N PHE A 247 -33.46 10.09 18.55
CA PHE A 247 -34.02 8.82 18.95
C PHE A 247 -35.36 9.12 19.62
N SER A 248 -36.38 9.30 18.77
CA SER A 248 -37.78 9.30 19.20
C SER A 248 -37.96 8.11 20.14
N ARG A 249 -38.58 8.36 21.29
CA ARG A 249 -38.92 7.35 22.31
C ARG A 249 -39.56 6.10 21.69
N GLU A 250 -40.22 6.27 20.55
CA GLU A 250 -40.80 5.21 19.72
C GLU A 250 -39.77 4.22 19.13
N MET A 251 -38.59 4.68 18.70
CA MET A 251 -37.53 3.79 18.21
C MET A 251 -36.95 2.92 19.32
N LEU A 252 -36.82 3.47 20.52
CA LEU A 252 -36.32 2.75 21.69
C LEU A 252 -37.32 1.67 22.12
N LEU A 253 -38.62 1.97 22.09
CA LEU A 253 -39.67 0.98 22.35
C LEU A 253 -39.69 -0.13 21.28
N ALA A 254 -39.52 0.22 20.00
CA ALA A 254 -39.48 -0.76 18.92
C ALA A 254 -38.33 -1.76 19.08
N ILE A 255 -37.13 -1.30 19.47
CA ILE A 255 -35.97 -2.18 19.70
C ILE A 255 -36.25 -3.16 20.85
N VAL A 256 -36.79 -2.66 21.97
CA VAL A 256 -37.11 -3.52 23.12
C VAL A 256 -38.17 -4.56 22.76
N ILE A 257 -39.21 -4.19 22.01
CA ILE A 257 -40.25 -5.14 21.56
C ILE A 257 -39.65 -6.23 20.68
N ILE A 258 -38.77 -5.87 19.75
CA ILE A 258 -38.10 -6.83 18.84
C ILE A 258 -37.24 -7.81 19.64
N GLU A 259 -36.41 -7.33 20.57
CA GLU A 259 -35.59 -8.20 21.41
C GLU A 259 -36.44 -9.16 22.25
N THR A 260 -37.54 -8.66 22.83
CA THR A 260 -38.43 -9.47 23.66
C THR A 260 -39.12 -10.56 22.82
N LEU A 261 -39.52 -10.25 21.59
CA LEU A 261 -40.11 -11.22 20.66
C LEU A 261 -39.10 -12.31 20.28
N VAL A 262 -37.86 -11.94 19.94
CA VAL A 262 -36.81 -12.92 19.57
C VAL A 262 -36.53 -13.89 20.72
N LEU A 263 -36.40 -13.38 21.94
CA LEU A 263 -36.20 -14.22 23.12
C LEU A 263 -37.39 -15.15 23.39
N SER A 264 -38.62 -14.65 23.24
CA SER A 264 -39.82 -15.48 23.44
C SER A 264 -39.90 -16.62 22.42
N LEU A 265 -39.63 -16.33 21.14
CA LEU A 265 -39.61 -17.33 20.07
C LEU A 265 -38.52 -18.38 20.29
N PHE A 266 -37.35 -17.95 20.78
CA PHE A 266 -36.25 -18.88 21.11
C PHE A 266 -36.63 -19.85 22.24
N VAL A 267 -37.28 -19.36 23.31
CA VAL A 267 -37.72 -20.21 24.43
C VAL A 267 -38.82 -21.19 23.99
N VAL A 268 -39.80 -20.73 23.20
CA VAL A 268 -40.87 -21.60 22.67
C VAL A 268 -40.29 -22.64 21.72
N GLY A 269 -39.38 -22.24 20.82
CA GLY A 269 -38.70 -23.15 19.90
C GLY A 269 -37.98 -24.29 20.62
N ARG A 270 -37.27 -24.00 21.71
CA ARG A 270 -36.59 -25.02 22.54
C ARG A 270 -37.57 -25.96 23.25
N ARG A 271 -38.72 -25.47 23.70
CA ARG A 271 -39.76 -26.32 24.33
C ARG A 271 -40.40 -27.27 23.32
N LEU A 272 -40.64 -26.81 22.09
CA LEU A 272 -41.21 -27.64 21.03
C LEU A 272 -40.23 -28.75 20.57
N THR A 273 -38.93 -28.46 20.53
CA THR A 273 -37.91 -29.48 20.23
C THR A 273 -37.75 -30.52 21.35
N ALA A 274 -37.86 -30.11 22.62
CA ALA A 274 -37.83 -31.04 23.75
C ALA A 274 -39.05 -31.98 23.75
N ASN A 275 -40.24 -31.46 23.45
CA ASN A 275 -41.48 -32.25 23.43
C ASN A 275 -41.55 -33.21 22.22
N SER A 276 -40.99 -32.84 21.07
CA SER A 276 -40.88 -33.73 19.91
C SER A 276 -39.87 -34.86 20.16
N PHE A 277 -38.82 -34.62 20.94
CA PHE A 277 -37.87 -35.64 21.35
C PHE A 277 -38.49 -36.65 22.34
N LEU A 278 -39.24 -36.19 23.34
CA LEU A 278 -39.94 -37.06 24.29
C LEU A 278 -41.04 -37.92 23.64
N SER A 279 -41.77 -37.37 22.66
CA SER A 279 -42.78 -38.13 21.92
C SER A 279 -42.17 -39.16 20.94
N ARG A 280 -40.94 -38.95 20.46
CA ARG A 280 -40.18 -39.97 19.71
C ARG A 280 -39.61 -41.06 20.62
N LEU A 281 -39.10 -40.72 21.81
CA LEU A 281 -38.63 -41.70 22.79
C LEU A 281 -39.75 -42.65 23.24
N ARG A 282 -40.98 -42.14 23.41
CA ARG A 282 -42.14 -42.96 23.81
C ARG A 282 -42.57 -43.99 22.76
N ARG A 283 -42.28 -43.77 21.47
CA ARG A 283 -42.54 -44.76 20.40
C ARG A 283 -41.46 -45.85 20.32
N LEU A 284 -40.26 -45.59 20.83
CA LEU A 284 -39.15 -46.55 20.77
C LEU A 284 -39.14 -47.52 21.96
N THR A 285 -39.82 -47.21 23.07
CA THR A 285 -39.77 -48.05 24.28
C THR A 285 -40.83 -49.16 24.33
N GLY A 286 -41.79 -49.24 23.41
CA GLY A 286 -42.61 -50.44 23.19
C GLY A 286 -43.19 -51.17 24.42
N CYS A 287 -43.36 -50.51 25.57
CA CYS A 287 -43.95 -51.10 26.76
C CYS A 287 -45.41 -50.66 26.81
N SER A 288 -46.28 -51.55 26.36
CA SER A 288 -47.68 -51.57 26.79
C SER A 288 -47.68 -52.04 28.25
N ILE A 289 -48.21 -51.21 29.15
CA ILE A 289 -48.76 -51.69 30.42
C ILE A 289 -50.23 -52.04 30.14
#